data_AF-A0A135S9I7-F1
#
_entry.id   AF-A0A135S9I7-F1
#
_cell.length_a   1.000
_cell.length_b   1.000
_cell.length_c   1.000
_cell.angle_alpha   90.00
_cell.angle_beta   90.00
_cell.angle_gamma   90.00
#
_symmetry.space_group_name_H-M   'P 1'
#
loop_
_entity.id
_entity.type
_entity.pdbx_description
1 polymer ?
#
loop_
_entity_poly.entity_id
_entity_poly.type
_entity_poly.pdbx_seq_one_letter_code
_entity_poly.pdbx_strand_id
1 'polypeptide(L)'
;MSEPKSVAIVGAGIFGLSLAVALSKRGKRTSLPYLDVVGIRTDPHFSEYRVAVFDRYRYDETHYEPDLNGNTQAASVDHNKIFRASYGSKLHYQRLAFESRAAWEKINEKRRQEDDRLDPSDLFSGSGMLRVQPTAGLDPLERETLSNFERDGLRDTQFVKSDPTDRARAAERGWEGKLLDFEIPQASPQTYEAVLDSTAGFTKCSEACAYFYKLALRQGVEFHFGPEKGAFDSIIEVVGSSSHLKKAVGVRTKDGVTHKADVVAICAGSFSTQLMPDLSYHLESSAGSVVTFKVDKNDADLWDKYSPERFPVITWRSAPRNPSGKDTGSVYVFPRTADGLIKIGFRGIKVLVRRCFRANRANKTTNPQFTNFQHAPSEAGFTQDGQWSVPLPPAECGIVPDPAREAIRKFVSIFLPEFADKDFNSTKLCWYTDSLDNSFVIDHVPTYSEGSVFVATGGSGHGAKFLPVLGEHAADILIHGDQSTSFMRQHWRWRDNIRRGNGLEEGPGGPRNIGGSKEA
;
A
#
# COMPACT_ATOMS: atom_id res chain seq x y z
N MET A 1 14.70 -5.05 -37.48
CA MET A 1 13.87 -5.10 -36.25
C MET A 1 14.26 -3.88 -35.43
N SER A 2 13.31 -3.05 -34.98
CA SER A 2 13.62 -1.91 -34.11
C SER A 2 14.22 -2.43 -32.79
N GLU A 3 15.19 -1.71 -32.23
CA GLU A 3 15.73 -2.04 -30.91
C GLU A 3 14.60 -1.98 -29.85
N PRO A 4 14.62 -2.89 -28.85
CA PRO A 4 13.63 -2.87 -27.78
C PRO A 4 13.77 -1.58 -26.97
N LYS A 5 12.64 -0.98 -26.60
CA LYS A 5 12.62 0.24 -25.78
C LYS A 5 13.16 -0.06 -24.39
N SER A 6 14.04 0.79 -23.90
CA SER A 6 14.67 0.66 -22.59
C SER A 6 13.94 1.47 -21.52
N VAL A 7 13.67 0.85 -20.37
CA VAL A 7 12.98 1.48 -19.23
C VAL A 7 13.82 1.33 -17.97
N ALA A 8 14.19 2.47 -17.37
CA ALA A 8 14.86 2.52 -16.07
C ALA A 8 13.82 2.80 -14.98
N ILE A 9 13.57 1.84 -14.10
CA ILE A 9 12.62 1.95 -12.99
C ILE A 9 13.39 2.28 -11.71
N VAL A 10 13.04 3.39 -11.06
CA VAL A 10 13.64 3.82 -9.80
C VAL A 10 12.73 3.43 -8.63
N GLY A 11 13.16 2.43 -7.86
CA GLY A 11 12.47 1.85 -6.72
C GLY A 11 12.00 0.42 -6.98
N ALA A 12 12.44 -0.53 -6.16
CA ALA A 12 12.07 -1.94 -6.21
C ALA A 12 11.03 -2.32 -5.14
N GLY A 13 10.12 -1.39 -4.83
CA GLY A 13 8.96 -1.63 -3.98
C GLY A 13 7.77 -2.19 -4.77
N ILE A 14 6.56 -2.06 -4.21
CA ILE A 14 5.32 -2.59 -4.82
C ILE A 14 5.13 -2.13 -6.26
N PHE A 15 5.21 -0.82 -6.51
CA PHE A 15 4.91 -0.25 -7.83
C PHE A 15 5.96 -0.64 -8.86
N GLY A 16 7.25 -0.52 -8.51
CA GLY A 16 8.34 -0.81 -9.42
C GLY A 16 8.46 -2.29 -9.77
N LEU A 17 8.34 -3.20 -8.79
CA LEU A 17 8.35 -4.65 -9.05
C LEU A 17 7.17 -5.06 -9.94
N SER A 18 5.97 -4.55 -9.65
CA SER A 18 4.79 -4.84 -10.45
C SER A 18 4.97 -4.37 -11.90
N LEU A 19 5.42 -3.14 -12.10
CA LEU A 19 5.68 -2.55 -13.41
C LEU A 19 6.77 -3.31 -14.17
N ALA A 20 7.87 -3.68 -13.50
CA ALA A 20 8.97 -4.44 -14.11
C ALA A 20 8.52 -5.81 -14.62
N VAL A 21 7.73 -6.54 -13.83
CA VAL A 21 7.13 -7.82 -14.21
C VAL A 21 6.16 -7.66 -15.39
N ALA A 22 5.34 -6.62 -15.41
CA ALA A 22 4.39 -6.40 -16.49
C ALA A 22 5.09 -6.03 -17.81
N LEU A 23 6.04 -5.10 -17.79
CA LEU A 23 6.77 -4.68 -19.00
C LEU A 23 7.60 -5.82 -19.61
N SER A 24 8.29 -6.62 -18.78
CA SER A 24 9.12 -7.73 -19.27
C SER A 24 8.34 -8.92 -19.84
N LYS A 25 7.03 -9.02 -19.55
CA LYS A 25 6.13 -9.97 -20.24
C LYS A 25 5.70 -9.49 -21.62
N ARG A 26 5.55 -8.18 -21.81
CA ARG A 26 5.03 -7.60 -23.05
C ARG A 26 6.07 -7.78 -24.18
N GLY A 27 5.57 -8.12 -25.37
CA GLY A 27 6.40 -8.35 -26.56
C GLY A 27 6.96 -9.75 -26.74
N LYS A 28 6.71 -10.71 -25.82
CA LYS A 28 6.95 -12.13 -26.12
C LYS A 28 5.96 -12.55 -27.20
N ARG A 29 6.42 -12.61 -28.45
CA ARG A 29 5.65 -13.19 -29.57
C ARG A 29 5.34 -14.65 -29.23
N THR A 30 4.14 -14.92 -28.70
CA THR A 30 3.55 -16.25 -28.83
C THR A 30 3.13 -16.38 -30.28
N SER A 31 4.00 -16.97 -31.11
CA SER A 31 3.57 -17.44 -32.42
C SER A 31 2.49 -18.50 -32.20
N LEU A 32 1.24 -18.14 -32.55
CA LEU A 32 0.02 -18.96 -32.68
C LEU A 32 -0.81 -19.22 -31.40
N PRO A 33 -2.15 -19.03 -31.45
CA PRO A 33 -3.06 -19.26 -30.32
C PRO A 33 -3.56 -20.71 -30.19
N TYR A 34 -2.85 -21.71 -30.72
CA TYR A 34 -3.34 -23.09 -30.71
C TYR A 34 -2.22 -24.13 -30.83
N LEU A 35 -1.53 -24.46 -29.73
CA LEU A 35 -0.82 -25.73 -29.48
C LEU A 35 0.01 -25.63 -28.20
N ASP A 36 -0.61 -25.94 -27.06
CA ASP A 36 0.06 -26.20 -25.77
C ASP A 36 0.05 -27.72 -25.48
N VAL A 37 0.37 -28.51 -26.50
CA VAL A 37 0.64 -29.95 -26.38
C VAL A 37 1.94 -30.18 -27.12
N VAL A 38 2.90 -30.83 -26.46
CA VAL A 38 4.27 -31.15 -26.89
C VAL A 38 5.29 -30.04 -26.61
N GLY A 39 6.14 -30.29 -25.61
CA GLY A 39 7.18 -29.38 -25.11
C GLY A 39 8.21 -28.95 -26.15
N ILE A 40 7.94 -27.82 -26.80
CA ILE A 40 8.91 -27.04 -27.57
C ILE A 40 9.33 -25.83 -26.72
N ARG A 41 10.63 -25.72 -26.44
CA ARG A 41 11.24 -24.59 -25.74
C ARG A 41 10.86 -23.28 -26.46
N THR A 42 10.17 -22.38 -25.76
CA THR A 42 9.98 -21.00 -26.21
C THR A 42 11.34 -20.29 -26.21
N ASP A 43 11.68 -19.63 -27.32
CA ASP A 43 12.88 -18.81 -27.42
C ASP A 43 12.78 -17.65 -26.40
N PRO A 44 13.69 -17.55 -25.40
CA PRO A 44 13.55 -16.60 -24.30
C PRO A 44 13.87 -15.14 -24.65
N HIS A 45 14.22 -14.81 -25.90
CA HIS A 45 15.14 -13.67 -26.14
C HIS A 45 14.58 -12.34 -26.68
N PHE A 46 13.27 -12.15 -26.87
CA PHE A 46 12.77 -10.82 -27.28
C PHE A 46 11.51 -10.38 -26.54
N SER A 47 11.70 -9.57 -25.50
CA SER A 47 10.67 -8.62 -25.02
C SER A 47 10.78 -7.33 -25.84
N GLU A 48 9.66 -6.64 -26.04
CA GLU A 48 9.64 -5.30 -26.65
C GLU A 48 10.34 -4.26 -25.74
N TYR A 49 10.50 -4.58 -24.46
CA TYR A 49 11.09 -3.71 -23.46
C TYR A 49 12.30 -4.34 -22.78
N ARG A 50 13.39 -3.59 -22.65
CA ARG A 50 14.51 -3.90 -21.76
C ARG A 50 14.33 -3.13 -20.46
N VAL A 51 14.23 -3.83 -19.34
CA VAL A 51 13.93 -3.21 -18.04
C VAL A 51 15.11 -3.34 -17.09
N ALA A 52 15.53 -2.22 -16.51
CA ALA A 52 16.48 -2.16 -15.40
C ALA A 52 15.83 -1.48 -14.19
N VAL A 53 16.03 -2.03 -12.99
CA VAL A 53 15.45 -1.53 -11.74
C VAL A 53 16.58 -1.10 -10.79
N PHE A 54 16.44 0.09 -10.21
CA PHE A 54 17.44 0.70 -9.33
C PHE A 54 16.82 0.90 -7.93
N ASP A 55 17.46 0.37 -6.88
CA ASP A 55 17.08 0.66 -5.50
C ASP A 55 18.29 0.81 -4.57
N ARG A 56 18.21 1.74 -3.62
CA ARG A 56 19.27 1.97 -2.64
C ARG A 56 19.44 0.84 -1.63
N TYR A 57 18.44 -0.02 -1.47
CA TYR A 57 18.47 -1.14 -0.51
C TYR A 57 18.96 -2.45 -1.19
N ARG A 58 19.69 -3.28 -0.43
CA ARG A 58 20.25 -4.58 -0.88
C ARG A 58 19.23 -5.71 -0.75
N TYR A 59 18.15 -5.67 -1.51
CA TYR A 59 17.10 -6.72 -1.45
C TYR A 59 17.56 -8.09 -1.99
N ASP A 60 18.63 -8.11 -2.78
CA ASP A 60 19.32 -9.33 -3.17
C ASP A 60 19.97 -10.05 -1.98
N GLU A 61 20.35 -9.32 -0.94
CA GLU A 61 20.92 -9.86 0.30
C GLU A 61 19.86 -10.03 1.39
N THR A 62 18.97 -9.04 1.58
CA THR A 62 18.00 -9.03 2.68
C THR A 62 16.73 -9.81 2.37
N HIS A 63 16.51 -10.19 1.11
CA HIS A 63 15.31 -10.90 0.65
C HIS A 63 13.99 -10.23 1.07
N TYR A 64 13.99 -8.89 1.17
CA TYR A 64 12.87 -8.08 1.66
C TYR A 64 12.46 -8.38 3.12
N GLU A 65 13.26 -9.11 3.90
CA GLU A 65 12.93 -9.44 5.29
C GLU A 65 12.78 -8.17 6.14
N PRO A 66 11.73 -8.07 6.97
CA PRO A 66 11.57 -6.94 7.89
C PRO A 66 12.71 -6.88 8.90
N ASP A 67 13.46 -5.78 8.91
CA ASP A 67 14.47 -5.53 9.94
C ASP A 67 13.85 -4.91 11.19
N LEU A 68 14.17 -5.49 12.36
CA LEU A 68 13.75 -4.93 13.65
C LEU A 68 14.46 -3.60 13.94
N ASN A 69 15.65 -3.39 13.37
CA ASN A 69 16.44 -2.17 13.52
C ASN A 69 15.94 -1.03 12.63
N GLY A 70 15.00 -1.29 11.70
CA GLY A 70 14.35 -0.24 10.91
C GLY A 70 15.23 0.45 9.88
N ASN A 71 16.40 -0.09 9.53
CA ASN A 71 17.31 0.47 8.53
C ASN A 71 16.65 0.55 7.15
N THR A 72 15.72 -0.37 6.86
CA THR A 72 14.93 -0.36 5.64
C THR A 72 13.60 0.37 5.84
N GLN A 73 13.46 1.52 5.20
CA GLN A 73 12.28 2.39 5.30
C GLN A 73 11.21 2.14 4.23
N ALA A 74 11.39 1.12 3.40
CA ALA A 74 10.44 0.81 2.34
C ALA A 74 9.12 0.28 2.94
N ALA A 75 8.00 0.89 2.56
CA ALA A 75 6.66 0.46 2.99
C ALA A 75 6.31 -0.99 2.60
N SER A 76 7.01 -1.52 1.59
CA SER A 76 6.90 -2.89 1.09
C SER A 76 7.59 -3.93 1.97
N VAL A 77 8.55 -3.51 2.81
CA VAL A 77 9.24 -4.38 3.77
C VAL A 77 8.43 -4.42 5.04
N ASP A 78 7.55 -5.41 5.11
CA ASP A 78 6.58 -5.61 6.17
C ASP A 78 6.09 -7.07 6.13
N HIS A 79 5.79 -7.67 7.29
CA HIS A 79 5.27 -9.03 7.35
C HIS A 79 3.97 -9.15 6.55
N ASN A 80 2.94 -8.37 6.93
CA ASN A 80 1.58 -8.54 6.40
C ASN A 80 0.96 -7.19 5.97
N LYS A 81 0.10 -7.15 4.97
CA LYS A 81 -0.71 -5.96 4.62
C LYS A 81 -2.17 -6.35 4.44
N ILE A 82 -3.10 -5.47 4.81
CA ILE A 82 -4.53 -5.78 4.71
C ILE A 82 -4.91 -5.95 3.24
N PHE A 83 -5.56 -7.06 2.94
CA PHE A 83 -6.33 -7.26 1.72
C PHE A 83 -7.81 -7.03 2.01
N ARG A 84 -8.45 -6.15 1.23
CA ARG A 84 -9.90 -5.91 1.31
C ARG A 84 -10.41 -5.30 0.02
N ALA A 85 -11.65 -5.61 -0.34
CA ALA A 85 -12.37 -5.01 -1.47
C ALA A 85 -13.42 -3.96 -1.05
N SER A 86 -13.66 -3.81 0.26
CA SER A 86 -14.62 -2.83 0.81
C SER A 86 -14.15 -1.39 0.69
N TYR A 87 -14.49 -0.71 -0.40
CA TYR A 87 -14.06 0.67 -0.70
C TYR A 87 -15.17 1.74 -0.55
N GLY A 88 -16.30 1.41 0.05
CA GLY A 88 -17.45 2.31 0.16
C GLY A 88 -17.92 2.74 -1.22
N SER A 89 -17.96 4.03 -1.50
CA SER A 89 -18.40 4.59 -2.78
C SER A 89 -17.39 4.50 -3.93
N LYS A 90 -16.13 4.08 -3.67
CA LYS A 90 -15.09 3.96 -4.71
C LYS A 90 -15.14 2.61 -5.43
N LEU A 91 -16.19 2.37 -6.20
CA LEU A 91 -16.43 1.09 -6.89
C LEU A 91 -15.30 0.66 -7.84
N HIS A 92 -14.59 1.59 -8.47
CA HIS A 92 -13.44 1.27 -9.32
C HIS A 92 -12.32 0.55 -8.53
N TYR A 93 -12.07 0.95 -7.28
CA TYR A 93 -11.10 0.26 -6.43
C TYR A 93 -11.64 -1.06 -5.87
N GLN A 94 -12.96 -1.19 -5.67
CA GLN A 94 -13.58 -2.46 -5.31
C GLN A 94 -13.36 -3.49 -6.43
N ARG A 95 -13.66 -3.11 -7.69
CA ARG A 95 -13.45 -3.96 -8.86
C ARG A 95 -11.98 -4.32 -9.06
N LEU A 96 -11.07 -3.34 -8.98
CA LEU A 96 -9.62 -3.59 -9.03
C LEU A 96 -9.16 -4.54 -7.91
N ALA A 97 -9.78 -4.45 -6.71
CA ALA A 97 -9.42 -5.34 -5.61
C ALA A 97 -9.87 -6.77 -5.89
N PHE A 98 -11.05 -6.98 -6.48
CA PHE A 98 -11.47 -8.33 -6.90
C PHE A 98 -10.61 -8.90 -8.03
N GLU A 99 -10.23 -8.09 -9.01
CA GLU A 99 -9.24 -8.48 -10.02
C GLU A 99 -7.92 -8.91 -9.36
N SER A 100 -7.44 -8.11 -8.41
CA SER A 100 -6.24 -8.44 -7.65
C SER A 100 -6.39 -9.68 -6.78
N ARG A 101 -7.57 -9.94 -6.21
CA ARG A 101 -7.84 -11.14 -5.40
C ARG A 101 -7.67 -12.39 -6.26
N ALA A 102 -8.32 -12.41 -7.43
CA ALA A 102 -8.23 -13.52 -8.36
C ALA A 102 -6.78 -13.79 -8.79
N ALA A 103 -6.00 -12.72 -9.02
CA ALA A 103 -4.58 -12.83 -9.33
C ALA A 103 -3.76 -13.42 -8.16
N TRP A 104 -4.04 -13.02 -6.92
CA TRP A 104 -3.42 -13.61 -5.73
C TRP A 104 -3.74 -15.09 -5.56
N GLU A 105 -5.00 -15.47 -5.69
CA GLU A 105 -5.45 -16.86 -5.57
C GLU A 105 -4.78 -17.74 -6.63
N LYS A 106 -4.66 -17.25 -7.87
CA LYS A 106 -3.93 -17.93 -8.94
C LYS A 106 -2.44 -18.07 -8.65
N ILE A 107 -1.80 -17.05 -8.06
CA ILE A 107 -0.40 -17.14 -7.63
C ILE A 107 -0.23 -18.21 -6.55
N ASN A 108 -1.12 -18.24 -5.55
CA ASN A 108 -1.08 -19.26 -4.50
C ASN A 108 -1.28 -20.67 -5.10
N GLU A 109 -2.25 -20.85 -5.99
CA GLU A 109 -2.49 -22.12 -6.67
C GLU A 109 -1.25 -22.60 -7.44
N LYS A 110 -0.65 -21.72 -8.24
CA LYS A 110 0.57 -22.03 -8.98
C LYS A 110 1.72 -22.42 -8.05
N ARG A 111 1.91 -21.68 -6.95
CA ARG A 111 2.95 -21.97 -5.95
C ARG A 111 2.76 -23.33 -5.28
N ARG A 112 1.53 -23.76 -5.04
CA ARG A 112 1.24 -25.10 -4.48
C ARG A 112 1.55 -26.23 -5.45
N GLN A 113 1.53 -25.97 -6.76
CA GLN A 113 1.83 -26.96 -7.81
C GLN A 113 3.33 -27.06 -8.12
N GLU A 114 4.07 -25.96 -7.99
CA GLU A 114 5.53 -25.94 -8.17
C GLU A 114 6.18 -26.59 -6.91
N ASP A 115 6.73 -27.81 -7.02
CA ASP A 115 7.39 -28.63 -5.96
C ASP A 115 8.71 -27.99 -5.43
N ASP A 116 8.73 -26.67 -5.23
CA ASP A 116 9.84 -25.95 -4.62
C ASP A 116 9.63 -25.96 -3.09
N ARG A 117 10.05 -27.07 -2.46
CA ARG A 117 9.85 -27.44 -1.04
C ARG A 117 10.43 -26.48 0.01
N LEU A 118 10.84 -25.28 -0.40
CA LEU A 118 11.53 -24.30 0.44
C LEU A 118 10.58 -23.27 1.08
N ASP A 119 9.38 -23.03 0.55
CA ASP A 119 8.35 -22.22 1.24
C ASP A 119 6.92 -22.43 0.67
N PRO A 120 6.16 -23.39 1.22
CA PRO A 120 4.84 -23.78 0.70
C PRO A 120 3.71 -22.82 1.09
N SER A 121 4.02 -21.71 1.76
CA SER A 121 2.97 -20.87 2.35
C SER A 121 2.35 -19.89 1.35
N ASP A 122 1.02 -19.78 1.40
CA ASP A 122 0.25 -18.87 0.56
C ASP A 122 0.65 -17.40 0.80
N LEU A 123 0.87 -16.64 -0.27
CA LEU A 123 1.21 -15.21 -0.22
C LEU A 123 0.01 -14.35 0.15
N PHE A 124 -1.19 -14.81 -0.20
CA PHE A 124 -2.45 -14.22 0.22
C PHE A 124 -3.19 -15.18 1.14
N SER A 125 -3.51 -14.73 2.35
CA SER A 125 -4.38 -15.44 3.27
C SER A 125 -5.78 -14.83 3.21
N GLY A 126 -6.75 -15.61 2.75
CA GLY A 126 -8.17 -15.28 2.80
C GLY A 126 -8.76 -15.45 4.19
N SER A 127 -8.11 -14.92 5.23
CA SER A 127 -8.52 -15.09 6.63
C SER A 127 -9.82 -14.36 6.99
N GLY A 128 -10.40 -13.57 6.07
CA GLY A 128 -11.51 -12.67 6.35
C GLY A 128 -11.08 -11.40 7.08
N MET A 129 -11.97 -10.42 7.09
CA MET A 129 -11.80 -9.17 7.82
C MET A 129 -13.07 -8.76 8.57
N LEU A 130 -12.97 -8.58 9.88
CA LEU A 130 -14.04 -8.07 10.73
C LEU A 130 -13.93 -6.55 10.85
N ARG A 131 -14.91 -5.83 10.30
CA ARG A 131 -15.01 -4.37 10.37
C ARG A 131 -15.90 -3.97 11.54
N VAL A 132 -15.26 -3.67 12.66
CA VAL A 132 -15.93 -3.31 13.91
C VAL A 132 -16.29 -1.82 13.90
N GLN A 133 -17.55 -1.55 14.18
CA GLN A 133 -18.12 -0.20 14.24
C GLN A 133 -17.84 0.45 15.60
N PRO A 134 -17.90 1.79 15.70
CA PRO A 134 -17.70 2.49 16.98
C PRO A 134 -18.87 2.36 17.96
N THR A 135 -20.01 1.80 17.53
CA THR A 135 -21.25 1.70 18.29
C THR A 135 -21.90 0.32 18.09
N ALA A 136 -23.02 0.08 18.77
CA ALA A 136 -23.85 -1.12 18.59
C ALA A 136 -24.69 -1.11 17.29
N GLY A 137 -24.47 -0.17 16.37
CA GLY A 137 -25.20 -0.10 15.10
C GLY A 137 -24.32 0.20 13.90
N LEU A 138 -24.79 -0.21 12.71
CA LEU A 138 -24.10 0.06 11.45
C LEU A 138 -24.13 1.54 11.10
N ASP A 139 -22.95 2.12 10.87
CA ASP A 139 -22.81 3.47 10.38
C ASP A 139 -23.29 3.61 8.92
N PRO A 140 -23.59 4.83 8.44
CA PRO A 140 -24.08 5.02 7.08
C PRO A 140 -23.12 4.53 5.99
N LEU A 141 -21.80 4.63 6.23
CA LEU A 141 -20.78 4.22 5.26
C LEU A 141 -20.68 2.70 5.12
N GLU A 142 -20.82 1.96 6.21
CA GLU A 142 -20.85 0.50 6.22
C GLU A 142 -22.12 0.01 5.53
N ARG A 143 -23.28 0.66 5.76
CA ARG A 143 -24.51 0.37 5.01
C ARG A 143 -24.34 0.61 3.51
N GLU A 144 -23.73 1.74 3.13
CA GLU A 144 -23.42 2.02 1.71
C GLU A 144 -22.45 0.97 1.14
N THR A 145 -21.47 0.53 1.92
CA THR A 145 -20.54 -0.55 1.54
C THR A 145 -21.31 -1.85 1.28
N LEU A 146 -22.21 -2.25 2.18
CA LEU A 146 -23.06 -3.44 2.00
C LEU A 146 -23.92 -3.35 0.75
N SER A 147 -24.59 -2.20 0.52
CA SER A 147 -25.40 -1.99 -0.69
C SER A 147 -24.57 -2.04 -1.97
N ASN A 148 -23.30 -1.61 -1.93
CA ASN A 148 -22.41 -1.69 -3.09
C ASN A 148 -21.91 -3.12 -3.35
N PHE A 149 -21.69 -3.94 -2.31
CA PHE A 149 -21.47 -5.38 -2.50
C PHE A 149 -22.70 -6.04 -3.09
N GLU A 150 -23.90 -5.69 -2.64
CA GLU A 150 -25.15 -6.20 -3.19
C GLU A 150 -25.33 -5.84 -4.67
N ARG A 151 -25.03 -4.61 -5.06
CA ARG A 151 -25.05 -4.16 -6.48
C ARG A 151 -24.11 -4.95 -7.38
N ASP A 152 -22.96 -5.37 -6.86
CA ASP A 152 -22.00 -6.20 -7.58
C ASP A 152 -22.28 -7.71 -7.41
N GLY A 153 -23.39 -8.11 -6.77
CA GLY A 153 -23.79 -9.51 -6.60
C GLY A 153 -23.01 -10.28 -5.52
N LEU A 154 -22.39 -9.57 -4.58
CA LEU A 154 -21.45 -10.11 -3.58
C LEU A 154 -21.96 -9.99 -2.14
N ARG A 155 -23.25 -9.70 -1.92
CA ARG A 155 -23.85 -9.53 -0.59
C ARG A 155 -23.70 -10.78 0.29
N ASP A 156 -23.70 -11.96 -0.33
CA ASP A 156 -23.58 -13.25 0.34
C ASP A 156 -22.19 -13.49 0.97
N THR A 157 -21.18 -12.71 0.56
CA THR A 157 -19.83 -12.73 1.11
C THR A 157 -19.63 -11.85 2.35
N GLN A 158 -20.61 -11.00 2.66
CA GLN A 158 -20.59 -10.07 3.81
C GLN A 158 -21.53 -10.61 4.89
N PHE A 159 -21.14 -10.55 6.16
CA PHE A 159 -21.94 -11.07 7.28
C PHE A 159 -22.08 -10.02 8.37
N VAL A 160 -23.28 -9.46 8.51
CA VAL A 160 -23.63 -8.52 9.59
C VAL A 160 -23.82 -9.31 10.87
N LYS A 161 -23.09 -8.93 11.92
CA LYS A 161 -23.04 -9.66 13.19
C LYS A 161 -24.40 -9.79 13.87
N SER A 162 -25.23 -8.75 13.81
CA SER A 162 -26.57 -8.71 14.41
C SER A 162 -27.69 -9.32 13.56
N ASP A 163 -27.44 -9.66 12.29
CA ASP A 163 -28.44 -10.23 11.40
C ASP A 163 -28.49 -11.78 11.55
N PRO A 164 -29.61 -12.36 12.01
CA PRO A 164 -29.72 -13.82 12.19
C PRO A 164 -29.52 -14.60 10.89
N THR A 165 -29.92 -14.04 9.74
CA THR A 165 -29.77 -14.67 8.43
C THR A 165 -28.30 -14.74 8.03
N ASP A 166 -27.55 -13.67 8.31
CA ASP A 166 -26.11 -13.63 8.06
C ASP A 166 -25.35 -14.54 9.03
N ARG A 167 -25.76 -14.63 10.30
CA ARG A 167 -25.20 -15.59 11.28
C ARG A 167 -25.38 -17.03 10.82
N ALA A 168 -26.59 -17.41 10.40
CA ALA A 168 -26.86 -18.74 9.87
C ALA A 168 -26.02 -19.05 8.62
N ARG A 169 -25.93 -18.10 7.67
CA ARG A 169 -25.09 -18.25 6.47
C ARG A 169 -23.60 -18.34 6.82
N ALA A 170 -23.14 -17.59 7.82
CA ALA A 170 -21.76 -17.66 8.29
C ALA A 170 -21.45 -19.04 8.90
N ALA A 171 -22.36 -19.63 9.67
CA ALA A 171 -22.22 -20.98 10.22
C ALA A 171 -22.13 -22.04 9.10
N GLU A 172 -23.06 -21.99 8.13
CA GLU A 172 -23.06 -22.89 6.97
C GLU A 172 -21.75 -22.84 6.17
N ARG A 173 -21.17 -21.64 6.04
CA ARG A 173 -19.95 -21.39 5.25
C ARG A 173 -18.65 -21.43 6.07
N GLY A 174 -18.70 -21.81 7.35
CA GLY A 174 -17.51 -21.95 8.20
C GLY A 174 -16.89 -20.63 8.69
N TRP A 175 -17.64 -19.53 8.69
CA TRP A 175 -17.20 -18.19 9.11
C TRP A 175 -17.67 -17.78 10.50
N GLU A 176 -18.56 -18.55 11.14
CA GLU A 176 -19.14 -18.20 12.44
C GLU A 176 -18.09 -17.93 13.52
N GLY A 177 -17.03 -18.74 13.58
CA GLY A 177 -15.93 -18.57 14.55
C GLY A 177 -15.15 -17.26 14.40
N LYS A 178 -15.29 -16.55 13.28
CA LYS A 178 -14.64 -15.25 13.01
C LYS A 178 -15.58 -14.06 13.17
N LEU A 179 -16.87 -14.29 13.42
CA LEU A 179 -17.86 -13.26 13.68
C LEU A 179 -17.89 -12.96 15.18
N LEU A 180 -16.78 -12.36 15.64
CA LEU A 180 -16.47 -12.16 17.06
C LEU A 180 -17.33 -11.07 17.72
N ASP A 181 -17.61 -11.26 19.00
CA ASP A 181 -18.37 -10.34 19.84
C ASP A 181 -17.45 -9.62 20.83
N PHE A 182 -17.50 -8.28 20.82
CA PHE A 182 -16.71 -7.44 21.72
C PHE A 182 -17.65 -6.48 22.45
N GLU A 183 -17.58 -6.47 23.78
CA GLU A 183 -18.37 -5.54 24.61
C GLU A 183 -17.92 -4.10 24.42
N ILE A 184 -18.89 -3.18 24.45
CA ILE A 184 -18.61 -1.74 24.50
C ILE A 184 -18.28 -1.39 25.95
N PRO A 185 -17.06 -0.87 26.25
CA PRO A 185 -16.73 -0.46 27.60
C PRO A 185 -17.75 0.54 28.14
N GLN A 186 -18.20 0.32 29.38
CA GLN A 186 -19.18 1.17 30.08
C GLN A 186 -20.61 1.14 29.50
N ALA A 187 -20.91 0.27 28.53
CA ALA A 187 -22.26 0.09 27.98
C ALA A 187 -22.72 -1.38 27.97
N SER A 188 -22.11 -2.24 28.79
CA SER A 188 -22.51 -3.64 28.95
C SER A 188 -24.01 -3.76 29.30
N PRO A 189 -24.77 -4.68 28.68
CA PRO A 189 -24.33 -5.80 27.83
C PRO A 189 -24.25 -5.48 26.33
N GLN A 190 -24.18 -4.21 25.92
CA GLN A 190 -24.07 -3.86 24.50
C GLN A 190 -22.71 -4.26 23.94
N THR A 191 -22.73 -4.83 22.74
CA THR A 191 -21.54 -5.19 21.97
C THR A 191 -21.41 -4.31 20.74
N TYR A 192 -20.17 -4.12 20.26
CA TYR A 192 -19.95 -3.40 19.01
C TYR A 192 -20.62 -4.14 17.85
N GLU A 193 -21.23 -3.39 16.94
CA GLU A 193 -21.68 -3.94 15.67
C GLU A 193 -20.47 -4.25 14.77
N ALA A 194 -20.58 -5.27 13.94
CA ALA A 194 -19.52 -5.62 13.02
C ALA A 194 -20.02 -6.24 11.71
N VAL A 195 -19.21 -6.13 10.67
CA VAL A 195 -19.40 -6.86 9.41
C VAL A 195 -18.16 -7.69 9.12
N LEU A 196 -18.33 -9.01 9.01
CA LEU A 196 -17.28 -9.91 8.53
C LEU A 196 -17.32 -9.98 7.00
N ASP A 197 -16.17 -9.76 6.38
CA ASP A 197 -15.96 -9.84 4.94
C ASP A 197 -15.07 -11.04 4.62
N SER A 198 -15.69 -12.09 4.08
CA SER A 198 -14.99 -13.33 3.69
C SER A 198 -14.07 -13.15 2.47
N THR A 199 -14.24 -12.07 1.72
CA THR A 199 -13.38 -11.75 0.56
C THR A 199 -12.08 -11.04 0.96
N ALA A 200 -11.92 -10.73 2.24
CA ALA A 200 -10.79 -10.01 2.77
C ALA A 200 -9.78 -10.94 3.49
N GLY A 201 -8.72 -10.34 4.01
CA GLY A 201 -7.66 -11.04 4.73
C GLY A 201 -6.37 -10.23 4.67
N PHE A 202 -5.24 -10.88 4.41
CA PHE A 202 -3.96 -10.19 4.31
C PHE A 202 -3.02 -10.82 3.28
N THR A 203 -2.10 -10.00 2.76
CA THR A 203 -0.98 -10.46 1.94
C THR A 203 0.29 -10.44 2.76
N LYS A 204 1.18 -11.42 2.55
CA LYS A 204 2.51 -11.46 3.13
C LYS A 204 3.45 -10.59 2.31
N CYS A 205 3.62 -9.34 2.72
CA CYS A 205 4.11 -8.29 1.84
C CYS A 205 5.58 -8.46 1.43
N SER A 206 6.47 -8.71 2.40
CA SER A 206 7.88 -9.00 2.15
C SER A 206 8.08 -10.25 1.29
N GLU A 207 7.44 -11.37 1.65
CA GLU A 207 7.50 -12.62 0.88
C GLU A 207 6.97 -12.44 -0.55
N ALA A 208 5.92 -11.65 -0.72
CA ALA A 208 5.39 -11.33 -2.03
C ALA A 208 6.35 -10.47 -2.85
N CYS A 209 6.98 -9.44 -2.26
CA CYS A 209 8.00 -8.66 -2.96
C CYS A 209 9.18 -9.54 -3.38
N ALA A 210 9.66 -10.43 -2.51
CA ALA A 210 10.70 -11.40 -2.83
C ALA A 210 10.28 -12.32 -3.99
N TYR A 211 9.03 -12.79 -4.00
CA TYR A 211 8.48 -13.59 -5.11
C TYR A 211 8.44 -12.81 -6.43
N PHE A 212 7.95 -11.56 -6.43
CA PHE A 212 7.90 -10.72 -7.64
C PHE A 212 9.30 -10.32 -8.12
N TYR A 213 10.25 -10.12 -7.21
CA TYR A 213 11.65 -9.93 -7.56
C TYR A 213 12.25 -11.15 -8.27
N LYS A 214 12.07 -12.36 -7.72
CA LYS A 214 12.50 -13.61 -8.38
C LYS A 214 11.80 -13.82 -9.73
N LEU A 215 10.52 -13.46 -9.83
CA LEU A 215 9.77 -13.53 -11.08
C LEU A 215 10.34 -12.58 -12.14
N ALA A 216 10.66 -11.33 -11.76
CA ALA A 216 11.27 -10.35 -12.65
C ALA A 216 12.67 -10.80 -13.12
N LEU A 217 13.49 -11.35 -12.22
CA LEU A 217 14.80 -11.92 -12.59
C LEU A 217 14.66 -13.03 -13.63
N ARG A 218 13.73 -13.97 -13.45
CA ARG A 218 13.44 -15.04 -14.42
C ARG A 218 12.94 -14.50 -15.76
N GLN A 219 12.40 -13.28 -15.79
CA GLN A 219 11.96 -12.59 -17.00
C GLN A 219 13.06 -11.75 -17.66
N GLY A 220 14.28 -11.72 -17.09
CA GLY A 220 15.41 -10.99 -17.65
C GLY A 220 15.50 -9.52 -17.24
N VAL A 221 14.77 -9.10 -16.20
CA VAL A 221 14.91 -7.76 -15.63
C VAL A 221 16.26 -7.63 -14.93
N GLU A 222 16.99 -6.56 -15.25
CA GLU A 222 18.25 -6.21 -14.60
C GLU A 222 17.99 -5.46 -13.29
N PHE A 223 18.75 -5.74 -12.23
CA PHE A 223 18.61 -5.07 -10.94
C PHE A 223 19.95 -4.50 -10.49
N HIS A 224 19.92 -3.23 -10.07
CA HIS A 224 21.02 -2.53 -9.44
C HIS A 224 20.61 -2.18 -8.01
N PHE A 225 21.22 -2.84 -7.03
CA PHE A 225 20.90 -2.67 -5.62
C PHE A 225 22.09 -2.15 -4.82
N GLY A 226 21.78 -1.32 -3.81
CA GLY A 226 22.72 -0.86 -2.81
C GLY A 226 22.86 0.67 -2.76
N PRO A 227 23.49 1.20 -1.69
CA PRO A 227 23.47 2.61 -1.36
C PRO A 227 24.23 3.51 -2.35
N GLU A 228 25.01 2.90 -3.25
CA GLU A 228 25.78 3.59 -4.29
C GLU A 228 25.28 3.19 -5.68
N LYS A 229 25.54 1.93 -6.11
CA LYS A 229 25.20 1.41 -7.45
C LYS A 229 23.71 1.39 -7.78
N GLY A 230 22.86 1.17 -6.78
CA GLY A 230 21.40 1.13 -6.96
C GLY A 230 20.70 2.41 -6.53
N ALA A 231 21.39 3.29 -5.80
CA ALA A 231 20.82 4.52 -5.31
C ALA A 231 20.77 5.55 -6.43
N PHE A 232 19.56 6.00 -6.75
CA PHE A 232 19.34 7.09 -7.68
C PHE A 232 20.00 8.39 -7.19
N ASP A 233 20.64 9.09 -8.12
CA ASP A 233 21.19 10.43 -7.94
C ASP A 233 20.37 11.46 -8.73
N SER A 234 20.28 11.30 -10.05
CA SER A 234 19.63 12.27 -10.92
C SER A 234 19.09 11.68 -12.24
N ILE A 235 18.11 12.35 -12.84
CA ILE A 235 17.69 12.08 -14.23
C ILE A 235 18.70 12.74 -15.16
N ILE A 236 19.08 12.05 -16.24
CA ILE A 236 19.94 12.61 -17.27
C ILE A 236 19.05 13.28 -18.31
N GLU A 237 19.20 14.59 -18.45
CA GLU A 237 18.34 15.43 -19.27
C GLU A 237 19.09 15.95 -20.50
N VAL A 238 18.40 15.97 -21.64
CA VAL A 238 18.84 16.70 -22.84
C VAL A 238 17.77 17.72 -23.21
N VAL A 239 18.20 18.92 -23.60
CA VAL A 239 17.29 19.93 -24.12
C VAL A 239 17.21 19.74 -25.64
N GLY A 240 16.00 19.43 -26.13
CA GLY A 240 15.78 19.28 -27.56
C GLY A 240 15.96 20.61 -28.31
N SER A 241 16.50 20.56 -29.52
CA SER A 241 16.69 21.76 -30.37
C SER A 241 15.37 22.38 -30.86
N SER A 242 14.24 21.67 -30.74
CA SER A 242 12.91 22.07 -31.24
C SER A 242 11.83 22.19 -30.16
N SER A 243 12.13 21.90 -28.90
CA SER A 243 11.19 21.92 -27.77
C SER A 243 11.79 22.67 -26.59
N HIS A 244 10.99 23.52 -25.94
CA HIS A 244 11.38 24.14 -24.66
C HIS A 244 11.36 23.14 -23.49
N LEU A 245 10.79 21.94 -23.69
CA LEU A 245 10.75 20.89 -22.68
C LEU A 245 12.01 20.02 -22.72
N LYS A 246 12.45 19.61 -21.55
CA LYS A 246 13.57 18.67 -21.41
C LYS A 246 13.12 17.26 -21.80
N LYS A 247 14.07 16.41 -22.20
CA LYS A 247 13.87 14.98 -22.43
C LYS A 247 14.78 14.20 -21.49
N ALA A 248 14.23 13.21 -20.78
CA ALA A 248 15.04 12.27 -20.03
C ALA A 248 15.62 11.21 -20.98
N VAL A 249 16.90 10.89 -20.79
CA VAL A 249 17.63 9.90 -21.61
C VAL A 249 18.30 8.80 -20.77
N GLY A 250 17.98 8.76 -19.48
CA GLY A 250 18.56 7.81 -18.54
C GLY A 250 18.59 8.31 -17.11
N VAL A 251 19.26 7.55 -16.26
CA VAL A 251 19.48 7.87 -14.84
C VAL A 251 20.97 7.83 -14.51
N ARG A 252 21.37 8.62 -13.53
CA ARG A 252 22.66 8.53 -12.86
C ARG A 252 22.47 7.95 -11.46
N THR A 253 23.36 7.05 -11.06
CA THR A 253 23.42 6.45 -9.73
C THR A 253 24.48 7.15 -8.87
N LYS A 254 24.42 6.96 -7.55
CA LYS A 254 25.29 7.67 -6.59
C LYS A 254 26.78 7.32 -6.71
N ASP A 255 27.12 6.21 -7.34
CA ASP A 255 28.50 5.86 -7.74
C ASP A 255 28.99 6.65 -8.97
N GLY A 256 28.17 7.53 -9.54
CA GLY A 256 28.47 8.34 -10.71
C GLY A 256 28.23 7.64 -12.05
N VAL A 257 27.78 6.37 -12.04
CA VAL A 257 27.52 5.61 -13.27
C VAL A 257 26.24 6.11 -13.95
N THR A 258 26.28 6.12 -15.29
CA THR A 258 25.17 6.57 -16.14
C THR A 258 24.54 5.37 -16.85
N HIS A 259 23.22 5.24 -16.72
CA HIS A 259 22.42 4.20 -17.34
C HIS A 259 21.45 4.84 -18.33
N LYS A 260 21.64 4.57 -19.63
CA LYS A 260 20.76 5.10 -20.68
C LYS A 260 19.41 4.38 -20.66
N ALA A 261 18.33 5.14 -20.87
CA ALA A 261 16.98 4.61 -21.00
C ALA A 261 16.12 5.52 -21.88
N ASP A 262 15.16 4.94 -22.61
CA ASP A 262 14.15 5.68 -23.37
C ASP A 262 13.07 6.28 -22.46
N VAL A 263 12.76 5.60 -21.36
CA VAL A 263 11.82 6.07 -20.33
C VAL A 263 12.41 5.86 -18.93
N VAL A 264 12.30 6.88 -18.08
CA VAL A 264 12.61 6.80 -16.65
C VAL A 264 11.31 6.74 -15.85
N ALA A 265 11.11 5.66 -15.09
CA ALA A 265 9.92 5.44 -14.27
C ALA A 265 10.23 5.64 -12.77
N ILE A 266 9.70 6.69 -12.14
CA ILE A 266 9.87 6.95 -10.71
C ILE A 266 8.81 6.20 -9.89
N CYS A 267 9.25 5.17 -9.17
CA CYS A 267 8.43 4.26 -8.35
C CYS A 267 8.87 4.24 -6.87
N ALA A 268 9.45 5.35 -6.39
CA ALA A 268 10.18 5.43 -5.11
C ALA A 268 9.31 5.65 -3.85
N GLY A 269 7.99 5.43 -3.91
CA GLY A 269 7.10 5.53 -2.76
C GLY A 269 7.19 6.88 -2.03
N SER A 270 7.46 6.86 -0.71
CA SER A 270 7.59 8.07 0.11
C SER A 270 8.85 8.88 -0.20
N PHE A 271 9.73 8.38 -1.06
CA PHE A 271 10.90 9.10 -1.52
C PHE A 271 10.67 9.78 -2.89
N SER A 272 9.51 9.55 -3.52
CA SER A 272 9.21 10.06 -4.87
C SER A 272 9.34 11.58 -4.99
N THR A 273 8.92 12.35 -3.99
CA THR A 273 9.01 13.83 -4.04
C THR A 273 10.46 14.31 -3.96
N GLN A 274 11.34 13.61 -3.24
CA GLN A 274 12.75 13.97 -3.13
C GLN A 274 13.53 13.60 -4.40
N LEU A 275 13.12 12.55 -5.10
CA LEU A 275 13.74 12.16 -6.37
C LEU A 275 13.17 12.96 -7.56
N MET A 276 11.93 13.43 -7.44
CA MET A 276 11.24 14.21 -8.46
C MET A 276 10.38 15.32 -7.81
N PRO A 277 10.96 16.52 -7.59
CA PRO A 277 10.29 17.61 -6.88
C PRO A 277 8.98 18.10 -7.52
N ASP A 278 8.77 17.92 -8.82
CA ASP A 278 7.50 18.21 -9.52
C ASP A 278 6.29 17.48 -8.91
N LEU A 279 6.53 16.37 -8.19
CA LEU A 279 5.48 15.63 -7.49
C LEU A 279 5.01 16.28 -6.18
N SER A 280 5.67 17.35 -5.70
CA SER A 280 5.38 17.91 -4.37
C SER A 280 3.96 18.47 -4.24
N TYR A 281 3.35 18.93 -5.33
CA TYR A 281 1.92 19.30 -5.32
C TYR A 281 1.01 18.08 -5.18
N HIS A 282 1.36 16.97 -5.82
CA HIS A 282 0.53 15.78 -5.94
C HIS A 282 0.59 14.87 -4.71
N LEU A 283 1.72 14.90 -4.01
CA LEU A 283 2.09 13.89 -3.03
C LEU A 283 2.46 14.53 -1.67
N GLU A 284 2.19 13.77 -0.61
CA GLU A 284 2.69 14.04 0.73
C GLU A 284 3.23 12.75 1.35
N SER A 285 4.46 12.80 1.86
CA SER A 285 5.06 11.70 2.61
C SER A 285 4.47 11.69 4.02
N SER A 286 3.84 10.58 4.38
CA SER A 286 3.14 10.40 5.65
C SER A 286 3.53 9.07 6.29
N ALA A 287 3.49 9.00 7.62
CA ALA A 287 3.73 7.79 8.37
C ALA A 287 2.50 7.31 9.14
N GLY A 288 2.36 5.97 9.22
CA GLY A 288 1.48 5.30 10.18
C GLY A 288 2.29 4.57 11.24
N SER A 289 1.69 4.32 12.39
CA SER A 289 2.35 3.61 13.50
C SER A 289 2.07 2.12 13.41
N VAL A 290 3.10 1.32 13.64
CA VAL A 290 3.04 -0.13 13.67
C VAL A 290 3.67 -0.61 14.97
N VAL A 291 3.01 -1.54 15.65
CA VAL A 291 3.56 -2.25 16.79
C VAL A 291 3.36 -3.75 16.64
N THR A 292 4.15 -4.55 17.35
CA THR A 292 3.95 -5.99 17.41
C THR A 292 3.87 -6.50 18.84
N PHE A 293 3.13 -7.59 19.03
CA PHE A 293 3.26 -8.49 20.16
C PHE A 293 3.80 -9.83 19.67
N LYS A 294 4.37 -10.62 20.59
CA LYS A 294 4.89 -11.96 20.31
C LYS A 294 4.14 -12.98 21.15
N VAL A 295 3.60 -14.00 20.49
CA VAL A 295 3.04 -15.20 21.11
C VAL A 295 4.11 -16.27 21.15
N ASP A 296 4.28 -16.91 22.31
CA ASP A 296 5.17 -18.07 22.45
C ASP A 296 4.56 -19.27 21.71
N LYS A 297 5.39 -20.00 20.96
CA LYS A 297 5.00 -21.23 20.27
C LYS A 297 4.51 -22.32 21.24
N ASN A 298 4.93 -22.26 22.50
CA ASN A 298 4.54 -23.21 23.53
C ASN A 298 3.18 -22.91 24.17
N ASP A 299 2.65 -21.69 24.00
CA ASP A 299 1.30 -21.33 24.44
C ASP A 299 0.30 -21.76 23.36
N ALA A 300 -0.11 -23.04 23.43
CA ALA A 300 -0.97 -23.66 22.42
C ALA A 300 -2.31 -22.92 22.25
N ASP A 301 -2.86 -22.37 23.34
CA ASP A 301 -4.16 -21.69 23.34
C ASP A 301 -4.08 -20.36 22.60
N LEU A 302 -3.09 -19.51 22.93
CA LEU A 302 -2.89 -18.24 22.20
C LEU A 302 -2.41 -18.50 20.77
N TRP A 303 -1.60 -19.53 20.56
CA TRP A 303 -1.10 -19.90 19.24
C TRP A 303 -2.23 -20.33 18.29
N ASP A 304 -3.21 -21.10 18.77
CA ASP A 304 -4.40 -21.48 17.99
C ASP A 304 -5.38 -20.31 17.86
N LYS A 305 -5.67 -19.59 18.97
CA LYS A 305 -6.61 -18.46 18.99
C LYS A 305 -6.31 -17.39 17.94
N TYR A 306 -5.04 -17.00 17.82
CA TYR A 306 -4.64 -15.92 16.90
C TYR A 306 -4.23 -16.42 15.52
N SER A 307 -4.44 -17.70 15.19
CA SER A 307 -4.08 -18.24 13.89
C SER A 307 -4.91 -17.62 12.76
N PRO A 308 -4.42 -17.60 11.50
CA PRO A 308 -5.22 -17.14 10.35
C PRO A 308 -6.53 -17.91 10.12
N GLU A 309 -6.61 -19.15 10.61
CA GLU A 309 -7.79 -20.02 10.52
C GLU A 309 -8.89 -19.61 11.50
N ARG A 310 -8.54 -19.07 12.69
CA ARG A 310 -9.51 -18.70 13.74
C ARG A 310 -9.67 -17.20 13.94
N PHE A 311 -8.64 -16.42 13.70
CA PHE A 311 -8.65 -14.97 13.88
C PHE A 311 -8.75 -14.27 12.53
N PRO A 312 -9.72 -13.36 12.32
CA PRO A 312 -9.77 -12.52 11.13
C PRO A 312 -8.80 -11.34 11.27
N VAL A 313 -8.57 -10.62 10.16
CA VAL A 313 -8.07 -9.24 10.28
C VAL A 313 -9.15 -8.41 10.96
N ILE A 314 -8.84 -7.63 11.98
CA ILE A 314 -9.83 -6.73 12.61
C ILE A 314 -9.45 -5.30 12.28
N THR A 315 -10.44 -4.49 11.91
CA THR A 315 -10.32 -3.03 11.92
C THR A 315 -11.36 -2.45 12.85
N TRP A 316 -10.98 -1.41 13.56
CA TRP A 316 -11.88 -0.69 14.44
C TRP A 316 -11.74 0.81 14.25
N ARG A 317 -12.88 1.50 14.30
CA ARG A 317 -12.96 2.95 14.37
C ARG A 317 -13.31 3.30 15.81
N SER A 318 -12.45 4.06 16.49
CA SER A 318 -12.60 4.32 17.92
C SER A 318 -13.76 5.24 18.30
N ALA A 319 -14.27 6.01 17.34
CA ALA A 319 -15.43 6.87 17.51
C ALA A 319 -16.20 7.08 16.19
N PRO A 320 -17.49 7.44 16.26
CA PRO A 320 -18.28 7.82 15.08
C PRO A 320 -17.68 8.99 14.32
N ARG A 321 -17.99 9.10 13.03
CA ARG A 321 -17.70 10.33 12.27
C ARG A 321 -18.42 11.50 12.94
N ASN A 322 -17.71 12.61 13.12
CA ASN A 322 -18.36 13.81 13.60
C ASN A 322 -19.31 14.38 12.50
N PRO A 323 -20.20 15.35 12.83
CA PRO A 323 -21.12 15.95 11.84
C PRO A 323 -20.43 16.66 10.67
N SER A 324 -19.13 16.93 10.76
CA SER A 324 -18.30 17.48 9.66
C SER A 324 -17.62 16.39 8.81
N GLY A 325 -17.97 15.12 9.02
CA GLY A 325 -17.46 13.97 8.25
C GLY A 325 -16.04 13.53 8.61
N LYS A 326 -15.45 14.04 9.70
CA LYS A 326 -14.09 13.66 10.13
C LYS A 326 -14.10 12.28 10.78
N ASP A 327 -13.29 11.37 10.24
CA ASP A 327 -12.99 10.07 10.85
C ASP A 327 -12.16 10.26 12.13
N THR A 328 -12.40 9.43 13.14
CA THR A 328 -11.42 9.18 14.22
C THR A 328 -10.57 8.00 13.77
N GLY A 329 -9.24 8.08 13.88
CA GLY A 329 -8.30 7.15 13.24
C GLY A 329 -8.67 5.65 13.38
N SER A 330 -8.22 4.84 12.42
CA SER A 330 -8.49 3.40 12.42
C SER A 330 -7.32 2.63 13.02
N VAL A 331 -7.61 1.78 14.00
CA VAL A 331 -6.68 0.76 14.50
C VAL A 331 -7.03 -0.56 13.82
N TYR A 332 -6.02 -1.35 13.46
CA TYR A 332 -6.23 -2.67 12.87
C TYR A 332 -5.20 -3.66 13.36
N VAL A 333 -5.55 -4.95 13.33
CA VAL A 333 -4.71 -6.06 13.78
C VAL A 333 -4.79 -7.21 12.79
N PHE A 334 -3.67 -7.93 12.65
CA PHE A 334 -3.56 -9.13 11.83
C PHE A 334 -3.57 -10.39 12.68
N PRO A 335 -3.97 -11.54 12.10
CA PRO A 335 -3.64 -12.85 12.64
C PRO A 335 -2.12 -13.01 12.83
N ARG A 336 -1.72 -13.92 13.72
CA ARG A 336 -0.30 -14.16 14.00
C ARG A 336 0.45 -14.67 12.77
N THR A 337 1.72 -14.30 12.67
CA THR A 337 2.65 -14.88 11.68
C THR A 337 3.07 -16.31 12.07
N ALA A 338 3.82 -17.00 11.20
CA ALA A 338 4.43 -18.29 11.49
C ALA A 338 5.44 -18.23 12.66
N ASP A 339 5.97 -17.04 12.93
CA ASP A 339 6.84 -16.77 14.07
C ASP A 339 6.07 -16.31 15.30
N GLY A 340 4.74 -16.21 15.27
CA GLY A 340 3.95 -15.77 16.42
C GLY A 340 3.88 -14.26 16.60
N LEU A 341 4.21 -13.46 15.59
CA LEU A 341 4.04 -12.01 15.67
C LEU A 341 2.59 -11.62 15.41
N ILE A 342 1.97 -10.89 16.33
CA ILE A 342 0.69 -10.22 16.12
C ILE A 342 0.98 -8.76 15.87
N LYS A 343 0.66 -8.29 14.66
CA LYS A 343 0.95 -6.93 14.26
C LYS A 343 -0.29 -6.06 14.36
N ILE A 344 -0.14 -4.89 14.98
CA ILE A 344 -1.18 -3.86 15.08
C ILE A 344 -0.69 -2.62 14.35
N GLY A 345 -1.53 -2.08 13.49
CA GLY A 345 -1.28 -0.81 12.83
C GLY A 345 -2.31 0.23 13.24
N PHE A 346 -1.85 1.46 13.33
CA PHE A 346 -2.68 2.62 13.55
C PHE A 346 -2.49 3.62 12.42
N ARG A 347 -3.61 4.06 11.86
CA ARG A 347 -3.63 5.07 10.82
C ARG A 347 -4.59 6.18 11.20
N GLY A 348 -4.05 7.39 11.25
CA GLY A 348 -4.82 8.60 11.49
C GLY A 348 -5.76 9.04 10.39
N ILE A 349 -6.43 10.15 10.68
CA ILE A 349 -7.55 10.73 9.96
C ILE A 349 -7.21 10.93 8.49
N LYS A 350 -8.07 10.44 7.59
CA LYS A 350 -8.16 10.94 6.21
C LYS A 350 -9.42 11.79 6.11
N VAL A 351 -9.28 13.10 5.93
CA VAL A 351 -10.44 14.00 5.85
C VAL A 351 -11.11 13.82 4.49
N LEU A 352 -12.27 13.16 4.42
CA LEU A 352 -13.11 13.23 3.23
C LEU A 352 -13.78 14.62 3.20
N VAL A 353 -13.24 15.56 2.43
CA VAL A 353 -13.82 16.91 2.36
C VAL A 353 -15.13 16.88 1.56
N ARG A 354 -16.26 17.05 2.26
CA ARG A 354 -17.41 17.80 1.74
C ARG A 354 -17.49 19.09 2.58
N ARG A 355 -17.32 20.24 1.90
CA ARG A 355 -17.55 21.63 2.34
C ARG A 355 -17.88 21.84 3.84
N CYS A 356 -17.02 22.55 4.56
CA CYS A 356 -17.39 23.76 5.31
C CYS A 356 -16.17 24.41 5.97
N PHE A 357 -15.95 25.70 5.64
CA PHE A 357 -15.12 26.60 6.43
C PHE A 357 -15.84 26.93 7.74
N ARG A 358 -15.07 27.01 8.83
CA ARG A 358 -15.43 27.37 10.22
C ARG A 358 -15.79 26.20 11.15
N ALA A 359 -14.81 25.77 11.94
CA ALA A 359 -15.05 25.16 13.25
C ALA A 359 -13.93 25.57 14.23
N ASN A 360 -14.36 25.90 15.45
CA ASN A 360 -13.62 26.51 16.56
C ASN A 360 -12.39 25.74 17.07
N ARG A 361 -11.45 26.49 17.66
CA ARG A 361 -10.15 26.09 18.27
C ARG A 361 -10.20 25.14 19.49
N ALA A 362 -11.29 24.44 19.77
CA ALA A 362 -11.53 23.90 21.13
C ALA A 362 -11.54 22.36 21.29
N ASN A 363 -11.22 21.54 20.30
CA ASN A 363 -11.04 20.09 20.51
C ASN A 363 -9.78 19.58 19.82
N LYS A 364 -8.71 19.46 20.61
CA LYS A 364 -7.33 19.21 20.19
C LYS A 364 -6.89 17.74 20.32
N THR A 365 -7.82 16.80 20.35
CA THR A 365 -7.53 15.41 20.75
C THR A 365 -7.75 14.42 19.60
N THR A 366 -6.65 13.74 19.25
CA THR A 366 -6.48 12.62 18.29
C THR A 366 -6.30 13.02 16.82
N ASN A 367 -5.08 13.37 16.40
CA ASN A 367 -4.72 13.38 14.98
C ASN A 367 -3.40 12.62 14.70
N PRO A 368 -3.44 11.41 14.12
CA PRO A 368 -2.26 10.51 14.13
C PRO A 368 -1.83 9.95 12.76
N GLN A 369 -1.85 10.77 11.72
CA GLN A 369 -1.05 10.51 10.51
C GLN A 369 0.09 11.51 10.57
N PHE A 370 1.33 11.02 10.54
CA PHE A 370 2.48 11.85 10.90
C PHE A 370 3.23 12.29 9.64
N THR A 371 3.34 13.59 9.44
CA THR A 371 4.07 14.21 8.34
C THR A 371 5.27 14.93 8.94
N ASN A 372 6.46 14.73 8.39
CA ASN A 372 7.65 15.48 8.78
C ASN A 372 7.89 16.56 7.72
N PHE A 373 7.45 17.78 8.04
CA PHE A 373 7.68 18.94 7.18
C PHE A 373 9.07 19.50 7.41
N GLN A 374 9.80 19.71 6.32
CA GLN A 374 11.14 20.28 6.30
C GLN A 374 11.17 21.44 5.29
N HIS A 375 12.19 22.30 5.36
CA HIS A 375 12.38 23.32 4.34
C HIS A 375 12.46 22.69 2.95
N ALA A 376 11.68 23.24 2.02
CA ALA A 376 11.69 22.79 0.65
C ALA A 376 12.91 23.37 -0.09
N PRO A 377 13.55 22.58 -0.97
CA PRO A 377 14.62 23.07 -1.82
C PRO A 377 14.07 24.03 -2.89
N SER A 378 14.93 24.84 -3.50
CA SER A 378 14.54 25.84 -4.52
C SER A 378 13.88 25.23 -5.75
N GLU A 379 14.18 23.97 -6.04
CA GLU A 379 13.70 23.23 -7.21
C GLU A 379 12.30 22.62 -7.00
N ALA A 380 11.72 22.74 -5.79
CA ALA A 380 10.39 22.20 -5.53
C ALA A 380 9.32 22.95 -6.32
N GLY A 381 8.62 22.26 -7.23
CA GLY A 381 7.55 22.83 -8.06
C GLY A 381 6.34 23.35 -7.24
N PHE A 382 6.20 22.89 -6.01
CA PHE A 382 5.22 23.37 -5.03
C PHE A 382 5.78 23.28 -3.61
N THR A 383 5.47 24.27 -2.79
CA THR A 383 5.76 24.28 -1.35
C THR A 383 4.52 24.72 -0.58
N GLN A 384 4.41 24.28 0.67
CA GLN A 384 3.38 24.74 1.59
C GLN A 384 4.06 25.42 2.76
N ASP A 385 3.88 26.74 2.86
CA ASP A 385 4.57 27.61 3.82
C ASP A 385 6.11 27.50 3.76
N GLY A 386 6.66 27.35 2.54
CA GLY A 386 8.11 27.17 2.32
C GLY A 386 8.63 25.78 2.73
N GLN A 387 7.73 24.83 3.01
CA GLN A 387 8.06 23.48 3.45
C GLN A 387 7.48 22.41 2.52
N TRP A 388 8.05 21.21 2.60
CA TRP A 388 7.59 19.99 1.96
C TRP A 388 7.73 18.79 2.91
N SER A 389 7.08 17.68 2.58
CA SER A 389 7.10 16.47 3.42
C SER A 389 8.24 15.54 3.03
N VAL A 390 9.02 15.10 4.02
CA VAL A 390 10.11 14.13 3.83
C VAL A 390 10.05 13.03 4.89
N PRO A 391 10.34 11.77 4.55
CA PRO A 391 10.45 10.73 5.56
C PRO A 391 11.47 11.07 6.65
N LEU A 392 11.16 10.72 7.90
CA LEU A 392 12.15 10.78 8.99
C LEU A 392 13.35 9.87 8.68
N PRO A 393 14.53 10.12 9.26
CA PRO A 393 15.64 9.18 9.22
C PRO A 393 15.29 7.83 9.87
N PRO A 394 15.89 6.70 9.43
CA PRO A 394 15.62 5.36 9.97
C PRO A 394 15.70 5.27 11.50
N ALA A 395 16.72 5.90 12.10
CA ALA A 395 16.96 5.88 13.54
C ALA A 395 15.82 6.52 14.36
N GLU A 396 15.06 7.44 13.78
CA GLU A 396 13.93 8.11 14.43
C GLU A 396 12.61 7.38 14.19
N CYS A 397 12.58 6.40 13.29
CA CYS A 397 11.37 5.63 12.98
C CYS A 397 11.04 4.53 14.00
N GLY A 398 11.92 4.23 14.96
CA GLY A 398 11.66 3.21 15.97
C GLY A 398 10.62 3.62 17.01
N ILE A 399 10.35 4.92 17.17
CA ILE A 399 9.50 5.44 18.24
C ILE A 399 8.11 5.76 17.69
N VAL A 400 7.07 5.22 18.33
CA VAL A 400 5.67 5.53 18.02
C VAL A 400 5.21 6.70 18.91
N PRO A 401 4.61 7.77 18.35
CA PRO A 401 4.12 8.90 19.14
C PRO A 401 3.05 8.52 20.16
N ASP A 402 3.00 9.22 21.30
CA ASP A 402 2.09 8.90 22.42
C ASP A 402 0.61 8.79 22.03
N PRO A 403 0.02 9.69 21.20
CA PRO A 403 -1.38 9.54 20.79
C PRO A 403 -1.66 8.23 20.04
N ALA A 404 -0.68 7.72 19.29
CA ALA A 404 -0.77 6.43 18.63
C ALA A 404 -0.63 5.26 19.62
N ARG A 405 0.32 5.38 20.56
CA ARG A 405 0.49 4.39 21.64
C ARG A 405 -0.79 4.25 22.48
N GLU A 406 -1.40 5.36 22.89
CA GLU A 406 -2.65 5.37 23.67
C GLU A 406 -3.81 4.74 22.90
N ALA A 407 -4.00 5.10 21.62
CA ALA A 407 -5.05 4.53 20.78
C ALA A 407 -4.87 3.01 20.60
N ILE A 408 -3.64 2.55 20.39
CA ILE A 408 -3.31 1.13 20.29
C ILE A 408 -3.55 0.43 21.62
N ARG A 409 -3.15 1.01 22.77
CA ARG A 409 -3.38 0.41 24.09
C ARG A 409 -4.87 0.25 24.39
N LYS A 410 -5.69 1.26 24.06
CA LYS A 410 -7.15 1.17 24.16
C LYS A 410 -7.73 0.08 23.25
N PHE A 411 -7.22 -0.06 22.03
CA PHE A 411 -7.63 -1.14 21.14
C PHE A 411 -7.27 -2.51 21.73
N VAL A 412 -6.04 -2.68 22.22
CA VAL A 412 -5.57 -3.93 22.81
C VAL A 412 -6.42 -4.32 24.02
N SER A 413 -6.74 -3.39 24.93
CA SER A 413 -7.55 -3.71 26.11
C SER A 413 -8.96 -4.23 25.78
N ILE A 414 -9.49 -3.92 24.59
CA ILE A 414 -10.82 -4.33 24.15
C ILE A 414 -10.76 -5.62 23.32
N PHE A 415 -9.88 -5.67 22.34
CA PHE A 415 -9.88 -6.72 21.31
C PHE A 415 -8.84 -7.84 21.56
N LEU A 416 -7.84 -7.56 22.37
CA LEU A 416 -6.71 -8.44 22.68
C LEU A 416 -6.33 -8.35 24.18
N PRO A 417 -7.27 -8.60 25.10
CA PRO A 417 -7.07 -8.34 26.53
C PRO A 417 -5.88 -9.10 27.13
N GLU A 418 -5.49 -10.24 26.56
CA GLU A 418 -4.32 -11.03 26.98
C GLU A 418 -2.99 -10.27 26.85
N PHE A 419 -2.96 -9.20 26.05
CA PHE A 419 -1.80 -8.34 25.84
C PHE A 419 -1.92 -6.96 26.50
N ALA A 420 -3.01 -6.69 27.25
CA ALA A 420 -3.27 -5.37 27.84
C ALA A 420 -2.08 -4.86 28.67
N ASP A 421 -1.51 -5.75 29.49
CA ASP A 421 -0.40 -5.47 30.40
C ASP A 421 0.98 -5.87 29.85
N LYS A 422 1.08 -6.26 28.57
CA LYS A 422 2.34 -6.66 27.93
C LYS A 422 3.02 -5.48 27.25
N ASP A 423 4.35 -5.42 27.27
CA ASP A 423 5.08 -4.46 26.44
C ASP A 423 5.03 -4.81 24.95
N PHE A 424 5.21 -3.80 24.10
CA PHE A 424 5.32 -4.03 22.67
C PHE A 424 6.64 -4.76 22.38
N ASN A 425 6.57 -5.82 21.59
CA ASN A 425 7.74 -6.56 21.12
C ASN A 425 8.58 -5.70 20.15
N SER A 426 7.93 -4.90 19.31
CA SER A 426 8.60 -3.91 18.46
C SER A 426 7.66 -2.77 18.08
N THR A 427 8.24 -1.63 17.69
CA THR A 427 7.54 -0.43 17.25
C THR A 427 8.22 0.16 16.01
N LYS A 428 7.44 0.70 15.08
CA LYS A 428 7.95 1.32 13.84
C LYS A 428 6.98 2.36 13.28
N LEU A 429 7.51 3.48 12.79
CA LEU A 429 6.83 4.37 11.86
C LEU A 429 7.04 3.87 10.43
N CYS A 430 5.95 3.52 9.77
CA CYS A 430 5.94 3.08 8.38
C CYS A 430 5.59 4.27 7.48
N TRP A 431 6.57 4.77 6.74
CA TRP A 431 6.39 5.84 5.75
C TRP A 431 5.74 5.31 4.47
N TYR A 432 4.84 6.10 3.90
CA TYR A 432 4.22 5.92 2.60
C TYR A 432 3.84 7.29 2.05
N THR A 433 3.13 7.31 0.92
CA THR A 433 2.77 8.55 0.24
C THR A 433 1.26 8.67 0.11
N ASP A 434 0.67 9.74 0.62
CA ASP A 434 -0.70 10.11 0.29
C ASP A 434 -0.73 11.01 -0.95
N SER A 435 -1.79 10.88 -1.72
CA SER A 435 -2.05 11.70 -2.90
C SER A 435 -3.29 12.57 -2.70
N LEU A 436 -3.50 13.52 -3.63
CA LEU A 436 -4.60 14.49 -3.64
C LEU A 436 -5.97 13.92 -3.26
N ASP A 437 -6.34 12.74 -3.78
CA ASP A 437 -7.67 12.14 -3.66
C ASP A 437 -7.68 10.70 -3.12
N ASN A 438 -6.55 10.25 -2.55
CA ASN A 438 -6.27 8.86 -2.19
C ASN A 438 -6.35 7.88 -3.37
N SER A 439 -6.06 8.35 -4.59
CA SER A 439 -5.88 7.50 -5.77
C SER A 439 -4.40 7.48 -6.17
N PHE A 440 -3.93 6.44 -6.84
CA PHE A 440 -2.53 6.41 -7.30
C PHE A 440 -2.24 7.51 -8.31
N VAL A 441 -0.96 7.87 -8.45
CA VAL A 441 -0.47 8.75 -9.52
C VAL A 441 0.38 7.89 -10.43
N ILE A 442 -0.21 7.52 -11.57
CA ILE A 442 0.38 6.65 -12.59
C ILE A 442 0.16 7.30 -13.96
N ASP A 443 1.16 8.04 -14.43
CA ASP A 443 1.09 8.78 -15.69
C ASP A 443 2.48 9.23 -16.17
N HIS A 444 2.52 9.73 -17.40
CA HIS A 444 3.65 10.51 -17.91
C HIS A 444 3.72 11.88 -17.24
N VAL A 445 4.93 12.38 -17.03
CA VAL A 445 5.15 13.69 -16.41
C VAL A 445 5.10 14.78 -17.48
N PRO A 446 4.15 15.75 -17.41
CA PRO A 446 3.94 16.72 -18.48
C PRO A 446 5.12 17.66 -18.77
N THR A 447 6.01 17.86 -17.80
CA THR A 447 7.20 18.72 -17.94
C THR A 447 8.32 18.09 -18.76
N TYR A 448 8.20 16.80 -19.11
CA TYR A 448 9.15 16.07 -19.94
C TYR A 448 8.55 15.73 -21.31
N SER A 449 9.32 16.00 -22.36
CA SER A 449 8.94 15.68 -23.73
C SER A 449 8.98 14.17 -24.02
N GLU A 450 8.25 13.77 -25.05
CA GLU A 450 8.18 12.40 -25.57
C GLU A 450 7.71 11.34 -24.56
N GLY A 451 7.11 11.73 -23.42
CA GLY A 451 6.78 10.78 -22.36
C GLY A 451 8.02 10.08 -21.79
N SER A 452 9.15 10.78 -21.79
CA SER A 452 10.44 10.22 -21.34
C SER A 452 10.54 10.03 -19.83
N VAL A 453 9.61 10.61 -19.06
CA VAL A 453 9.48 10.35 -17.62
C VAL A 453 8.07 9.90 -17.29
N PHE A 454 8.00 8.81 -16.54
CA PHE A 454 6.77 8.20 -16.05
C PHE A 454 6.83 8.13 -14.52
N VAL A 455 5.68 8.23 -13.85
CA VAL A 455 5.58 8.04 -12.40
C VAL A 455 4.61 6.90 -12.12
N ALA A 456 4.92 6.10 -11.11
CA ALA A 456 3.97 5.11 -10.56
C ALA A 456 4.10 5.09 -9.04
N THR A 457 3.31 5.93 -8.37
CA THR A 457 3.43 6.20 -6.93
C THR A 457 2.09 6.63 -6.31
N GLY A 458 2.11 7.29 -5.16
CA GLY A 458 0.90 7.78 -4.48
C GLY A 458 0.07 6.67 -3.84
N GLY A 459 0.73 5.63 -3.33
CA GLY A 459 0.11 4.40 -2.85
C GLY A 459 -0.93 4.55 -1.73
N SER A 460 -1.05 5.72 -1.12
CA SER A 460 -2.13 6.17 -0.23
C SER A 460 -2.48 5.18 0.88
N GLY A 461 -1.48 4.41 1.32
CA GLY A 461 -1.59 3.32 2.29
C GLY A 461 -2.53 2.17 1.90
N HIS A 462 -2.73 1.90 0.61
CA HIS A 462 -3.49 0.74 0.13
C HIS A 462 -2.91 0.05 -1.12
N GLY A 463 -1.78 0.53 -1.67
CA GLY A 463 -1.15 -0.03 -2.88
C GLY A 463 -0.70 -1.49 -2.81
N ALA A 464 -0.22 -1.97 -1.65
CA ALA A 464 0.41 -3.28 -1.52
C ALA A 464 -0.47 -4.46 -1.98
N LYS A 465 -1.79 -4.37 -1.76
CA LYS A 465 -2.72 -5.44 -2.14
C LYS A 465 -2.82 -5.62 -3.65
N PHE A 466 -2.46 -4.61 -4.45
CA PHE A 466 -2.56 -4.62 -5.90
C PHE A 466 -1.28 -5.07 -6.61
N LEU A 467 -0.24 -5.49 -5.88
CA LEU A 467 1.04 -5.94 -6.45
C LEU A 467 0.91 -6.88 -7.67
N PRO A 468 -0.06 -7.81 -7.76
CA PRO A 468 -0.18 -8.69 -8.93
C PRO A 468 -0.75 -8.05 -10.20
N VAL A 469 -1.52 -6.97 -10.08
CA VAL A 469 -2.29 -6.39 -11.20
C VAL A 469 -1.89 -4.95 -11.53
N LEU A 470 -1.33 -4.23 -10.56
CA LEU A 470 -1.00 -2.81 -10.68
C LEU A 470 -0.09 -2.52 -11.87
N GLY A 471 0.93 -3.35 -12.07
CA GLY A 471 1.90 -3.24 -13.15
C GLY A 471 1.30 -3.46 -14.51
N GLU A 472 0.31 -4.34 -14.65
CA GLU A 472 -0.36 -4.57 -15.94
C GLU A 472 -1.10 -3.31 -16.39
N HIS A 473 -1.83 -2.67 -15.48
CA HIS A 473 -2.47 -1.38 -15.74
C HIS A 473 -1.45 -0.24 -15.94
N ALA A 474 -0.38 -0.19 -15.13
CA ALA A 474 0.62 0.86 -15.23
C ALA A 474 1.43 0.77 -16.54
N ALA A 475 1.80 -0.44 -16.97
CA ALA A 475 2.43 -0.68 -18.25
C ALA A 475 1.50 -0.31 -19.42
N ASP A 476 0.20 -0.59 -19.30
CA ASP A 476 -0.78 -0.18 -20.31
C ASP A 476 -0.84 1.34 -20.49
N ILE A 477 -0.85 2.07 -19.37
CA ILE A 477 -0.83 3.54 -19.37
C ILE A 477 0.50 4.07 -19.90
N LEU A 478 1.63 3.48 -19.51
CA LEU A 478 2.95 3.88 -20.01
C LEU A 478 3.02 3.78 -21.54
N ILE A 479 2.49 2.70 -22.12
CA ILE A 479 2.59 2.39 -23.55
C ILE A 479 1.59 3.18 -24.38
N HIS A 480 0.35 3.29 -23.91
CA HIS A 480 -0.76 3.83 -24.72
C HIS A 480 -1.21 5.24 -24.29
N GLY A 481 -0.72 5.74 -23.16
CA GLY A 481 -1.10 7.04 -22.61
C GLY A 481 -2.62 7.16 -22.46
N ASP A 482 -3.22 8.16 -23.11
CA ASP A 482 -4.66 8.39 -23.10
C ASP A 482 -5.48 7.31 -23.83
N GLN A 483 -4.85 6.49 -24.67
CA GLN A 483 -5.49 5.36 -25.35
C GLN A 483 -5.43 4.06 -24.54
N SER A 484 -5.03 4.12 -23.27
CA SER A 484 -4.98 2.96 -22.38
C SER A 484 -6.38 2.33 -22.21
N THR A 485 -6.40 1.00 -22.22
CA THR A 485 -7.57 0.17 -21.95
C THR A 485 -7.87 0.03 -20.46
N SER A 486 -6.95 0.47 -19.60
CA SER A 486 -7.11 0.46 -18.15
C SER A 486 -8.27 1.35 -17.73
N PHE A 487 -9.31 0.76 -17.12
CA PHE A 487 -10.41 1.53 -16.51
C PHE A 487 -9.95 2.45 -15.37
N MET A 488 -8.72 2.26 -14.88
CA MET A 488 -8.09 3.11 -13.86
C MET A 488 -7.40 4.35 -14.43
N ARG A 489 -7.15 4.44 -15.76
CA ARG A 489 -6.44 5.55 -16.42
C ARG A 489 -6.97 6.92 -15.99
N GLN A 490 -8.29 7.11 -16.06
CA GLN A 490 -8.94 8.38 -15.67
C GLN A 490 -8.73 8.77 -14.20
N HIS A 491 -8.51 7.78 -13.33
CA HIS A 491 -8.34 7.94 -11.89
C HIS A 491 -6.88 8.04 -11.46
N TRP A 492 -5.92 7.72 -12.33
CA TRP A 492 -4.49 7.70 -12.00
C TRP A 492 -3.66 8.78 -12.68
N ARG A 493 -4.27 9.55 -13.59
CA ARG A 493 -3.59 10.60 -14.34
C ARG A 493 -2.85 11.64 -13.49
N TRP A 494 -1.94 12.36 -14.11
CA TRP A 494 -1.36 13.59 -13.57
C TRP A 494 -2.44 14.68 -13.42
N ARG A 495 -2.54 15.36 -12.27
CA ARG A 495 -3.76 16.10 -11.87
C ARG A 495 -3.49 17.43 -11.17
N ASP A 496 -2.87 18.36 -11.88
CA ASP A 496 -2.67 19.74 -11.39
C ASP A 496 -3.99 20.46 -11.09
N ASN A 497 -5.07 20.07 -11.75
CA ASN A 497 -6.38 20.69 -11.61
C ASN A 497 -7.19 20.22 -10.38
N ILE A 498 -6.69 19.23 -9.62
CA ILE A 498 -7.36 18.78 -8.40
C ILE A 498 -6.77 19.51 -7.20
N ARG A 499 -7.63 20.08 -6.37
CA ARG A 499 -7.22 20.69 -5.10
C ARG A 499 -6.73 19.63 -4.12
N ARG A 500 -5.65 19.91 -3.39
CA ARG A 500 -5.21 19.11 -2.23
C ARG A 500 -6.39 18.91 -1.26
N GLY A 501 -6.72 17.66 -0.99
CA GLY A 501 -7.74 17.22 -0.04
C GLY A 501 -7.18 16.13 0.88
N ASN A 502 -8.04 15.42 1.62
CA ASN A 502 -7.60 14.33 2.51
C ASN A 502 -6.67 14.78 3.64
N GLY A 503 -6.75 16.04 4.04
CA GLY A 503 -5.92 16.69 5.06
C GLY A 503 -4.55 17.14 4.56
N LEU A 504 -4.23 16.92 3.28
CA LEU A 504 -3.03 17.49 2.64
C LEU A 504 -3.12 19.02 2.56
N GLU A 505 -4.33 19.58 2.68
CA GLU A 505 -4.58 21.02 2.75
C GLU A 505 -4.19 21.65 4.09
N GLU A 506 -4.02 20.86 5.16
CA GLU A 506 -3.71 21.38 6.51
C GLU A 506 -2.25 21.87 6.62
N GLY A 507 -1.32 21.23 5.91
CA GLY A 507 0.07 21.66 5.81
C GLY A 507 0.89 21.59 7.10
N PRO A 508 2.01 22.34 7.17
CA PRO A 508 2.91 22.34 8.32
C PRO A 508 2.28 22.89 9.60
N GLY A 509 1.34 23.83 9.51
CA GLY A 509 0.55 24.30 10.66
C GLY A 509 -0.53 23.31 11.11
N GLY A 510 -0.68 22.21 10.37
CA GLY A 510 -1.66 21.18 10.62
C GLY A 510 -1.27 20.25 11.78
N PRO A 511 -2.26 19.60 12.40
CA PRO A 511 -2.07 18.66 13.52
C PRO A 511 -1.34 17.35 13.15
N ARG A 512 -0.99 17.13 11.88
CA ARG A 512 -0.21 15.99 11.40
C ARG A 512 1.29 16.18 11.49
N ASN A 513 1.74 17.43 11.63
CA ASN A 513 3.15 17.75 11.58
C ASN A 513 3.89 17.28 12.84
N ILE A 514 4.95 16.49 12.65
CA ILE A 514 5.87 16.07 13.71
C ILE A 514 7.25 16.72 13.60
N GLY A 515 7.51 17.49 12.54
CA GLY A 515 8.79 18.17 12.31
C GLY A 515 9.06 19.37 13.21
N GLY A 516 8.05 19.85 13.96
CA GLY A 516 8.12 21.08 14.77
C GLY A 516 8.40 20.89 16.26
N SER A 517 8.47 19.65 16.77
CA SER A 517 8.60 19.39 18.22
C SER A 517 10.03 19.46 18.77
N LYS A 518 10.92 20.27 18.16
CA LYS A 518 12.29 20.49 18.68
C LYS A 518 12.49 21.81 19.45
N GLU A 519 11.45 22.63 19.60
CA GLU A 519 11.50 23.79 20.48
C GLU A 519 10.19 23.93 21.28
N ALA A 520 10.20 23.41 22.51
CA ALA A 520 9.36 23.85 23.62
C ALA A 520 10.00 23.43 24.95
#